data_AF-A0A162I843-F1
#
_entry.id   AF-A0A162I843-F1
#
_cell.length_a   1.000
_cell.length_b   1.000
_cell.length_c   1.000
_cell.angle_alpha   90.00
_cell.angle_beta   90.00
_cell.angle_gamma   90.00
#
_symmetry.space_group_name_H-M   'P 1'
#
loop_
_entity.id
_entity.type
_entity.pdbx_description
1 polymer ?
#
loop_
_entity_poly.entity_id
_entity_poly.type
_entity_poly.pdbx_seq_one_letter_code
_entity_poly.pdbx_strand_id
1 'polypeptide(L)'
;MVVSLGACGSNPIGHECTLLARAPGRTLSDVYAGLSEAERDGILDQLIDILSHLHAHRWDHIGGLNLDDTKHGPSAAAAAAAAAAATPAKPAGVVDETFWQAGDLHLWPAMVAGYVRHYVRLIGLHDSLALLRGDVPRLEAFAAQITQQPEPATQLGGGSAFVFAHKDLHFANQLHAAGRITAMLDWEFAGVVPAPLWNTRRAFLWNARPGEENLAAKRRLVARFEDRVRARNDPVVTERLLTGVRFASPEQDAMQAVVDYLRAITEVVPRGGRDHVLPAWRDTMLASLATFGV
;
A
#
# COMPACT_ATOMS: atom_id res chain seq x y z
N MET A 1 -12.05 19.20 3.74
CA MET A 1 -11.22 20.15 4.53
C MET A 1 -11.30 19.74 5.99
N VAL A 2 -10.17 19.70 6.70
CA VAL A 2 -10.16 19.47 8.15
C VAL A 2 -10.69 20.72 8.83
N VAL A 3 -11.70 20.53 9.70
CA VAL A 3 -12.35 21.60 10.47
C VAL A 3 -11.73 21.68 11.87
N SER A 4 -11.44 20.54 12.48
CA SER A 4 -10.78 20.47 13.80
C SER A 4 -10.12 19.11 13.98
N LEU A 5 -9.04 19.10 14.76
CA LEU A 5 -8.40 17.89 15.29
C LEU A 5 -8.49 17.92 16.82
N GLY A 6 -8.95 16.83 17.43
CA GLY A 6 -9.01 16.66 18.88
C GLY A 6 -8.17 15.45 19.28
N ALA A 7 -6.88 15.64 19.54
CA ALA A 7 -5.93 14.57 19.89
C ALA A 7 -5.61 14.49 21.39
N CYS A 8 -6.16 15.38 22.21
CA CYS A 8 -5.94 15.40 23.66
C CYS A 8 -7.10 14.77 24.43
N GLY A 9 -6.82 14.12 25.56
CA GLY A 9 -7.83 13.47 26.40
C GLY A 9 -8.86 14.40 27.04
N SER A 10 -8.72 15.72 26.87
CA SER A 10 -9.68 16.73 27.31
C SER A 10 -10.75 17.06 26.26
N ASN A 11 -10.76 16.41 25.10
CA ASN A 11 -11.82 16.64 24.13
C ASN A 11 -13.15 16.01 24.61
N PRO A 12 -14.32 16.53 24.16
CA PRO A 12 -15.62 16.11 24.69
C PRO A 12 -15.97 14.63 24.52
N ILE A 13 -15.28 13.91 23.63
CA ILE A 13 -15.52 12.49 23.37
C ILE A 13 -14.47 11.59 24.01
N GLY A 14 -13.43 12.15 24.64
CA GLY A 14 -12.37 11.41 25.33
C GLY A 14 -11.46 10.56 24.42
N HIS A 15 -11.54 10.74 23.10
CA HIS A 15 -10.82 9.94 22.10
C HIS A 15 -10.24 10.82 21.00
N GLU A 16 -9.18 10.37 20.33
CA GLU A 16 -8.65 11.06 19.16
C GLU A 16 -9.72 11.14 18.05
N CYS A 17 -9.96 12.35 17.53
CA CYS A 17 -10.89 12.54 16.44
C CYS A 17 -10.50 13.67 15.49
N THR A 18 -10.95 13.53 14.24
CA THR A 18 -10.86 14.56 13.21
C THR A 18 -12.27 14.93 12.75
N LEU A 19 -12.60 16.22 12.81
CA LEU A 19 -13.82 16.78 12.23
C LEU A 19 -13.54 17.28 10.82
N LEU A 20 -14.31 16.82 9.84
CA LEU A 20 -14.13 17.15 8.43
C LEU A 20 -15.36 17.86 7.87
N ALA A 21 -15.15 18.80 6.94
CA ALA A 21 -16.23 19.38 6.16
C ALA A 21 -16.83 18.31 5.24
N ARG A 22 -18.16 18.20 5.24
CA ARG A 22 -18.89 17.24 4.39
C ARG A 22 -18.78 17.63 2.92
N ALA A 23 -18.21 16.76 2.11
CA ALA A 23 -18.23 16.91 0.66
C ALA A 23 -19.57 16.40 0.07
N PRO A 24 -20.10 17.04 -0.98
CA PRO A 24 -21.35 16.62 -1.61
C PRO A 24 -21.16 15.37 -2.48
N GLY A 25 -22.22 14.59 -2.67
CA GLY A 25 -22.26 13.47 -3.61
C GLY A 25 -22.51 12.11 -2.97
N ARG A 26 -22.39 11.06 -3.80
CA ARG A 26 -22.49 9.65 -3.43
C ARG A 26 -21.19 8.94 -3.79
N THR A 27 -20.91 7.80 -3.17
CA THR A 27 -19.73 7.01 -3.53
C THR A 27 -19.82 6.54 -4.98
N LEU A 28 -18.69 6.44 -5.67
CA LEU A 28 -18.66 5.92 -7.04
C LEU A 28 -19.16 4.47 -7.08
N SER A 29 -18.91 3.66 -6.04
CA SER A 29 -19.39 2.27 -5.97
C SER A 29 -20.92 2.17 -6.00
N ASP A 30 -21.61 3.15 -5.42
CA ASP A 30 -23.07 3.19 -5.36
C ASP A 30 -23.71 3.55 -6.70
N VAL A 31 -23.05 4.42 -7.47
CA VAL A 31 -23.59 4.93 -8.74
C VAL A 31 -23.03 4.21 -9.97
N TYR A 32 -21.95 3.44 -9.81
CA TYR A 32 -21.17 2.85 -10.91
C TYR A 32 -22.02 2.08 -11.93
N ALA A 33 -22.98 1.29 -11.43
CA ALA A 33 -23.85 0.47 -12.28
C ALA A 33 -24.72 1.31 -13.23
N GLY A 34 -25.06 2.54 -12.85
CA GLY A 34 -25.88 3.46 -13.64
C GLY A 34 -25.08 4.38 -14.56
N LEU A 35 -23.74 4.40 -14.46
CA LEU A 35 -22.91 5.27 -15.28
C LEU A 35 -22.84 4.76 -16.72
N SER A 36 -23.01 5.67 -17.68
CA SER A 36 -22.68 5.45 -19.09
C SER A 36 -21.16 5.29 -19.30
N GLU A 37 -20.76 4.82 -20.48
CA GLU A 37 -19.34 4.72 -20.84
C GLU A 37 -18.66 6.09 -20.87
N ALA A 38 -19.34 7.11 -21.40
CA ALA A 38 -18.82 8.48 -21.44
C ALA A 38 -18.60 9.06 -20.04
N GLU A 39 -19.51 8.81 -19.09
CA GLU A 39 -19.33 9.24 -17.70
C GLU A 39 -18.18 8.51 -17.02
N ARG A 40 -18.03 7.20 -17.25
CA ARG A 40 -16.89 6.42 -16.73
C ARG A 40 -15.58 6.97 -17.29
N ASP A 41 -15.52 7.25 -18.58
CA ASP A 41 -14.36 7.87 -19.22
C ASP A 41 -14.03 9.24 -18.61
N GLY A 42 -15.03 10.09 -18.37
CA GLY A 42 -14.84 11.38 -17.70
C GLY A 42 -14.37 11.26 -16.24
N ILE A 43 -14.76 10.19 -15.53
CA ILE A 43 -14.23 9.87 -14.20
C ILE A 43 -12.77 9.42 -14.28
N LEU A 44 -12.43 8.58 -15.25
CA LEU A 44 -11.06 8.14 -15.46
C LEU A 44 -10.14 9.32 -15.78
N ASP A 45 -10.59 10.29 -16.60
CA ASP A 45 -9.82 11.51 -16.86
C ASP A 45 -9.54 12.31 -15.60
N GLN A 46 -10.55 12.50 -14.76
CA GLN A 46 -10.38 13.20 -13.49
C GLN A 46 -9.40 12.46 -12.57
N LEU A 47 -9.44 11.12 -12.55
CA LEU A 47 -8.47 10.32 -11.79
C LEU A 47 -7.05 10.46 -12.34
N ILE A 48 -6.87 10.50 -13.66
CA ILE A 48 -5.57 10.77 -14.27
C ILE A 48 -5.05 12.13 -13.80
N ASP A 49 -5.88 13.18 -13.82
CA ASP A 49 -5.49 14.52 -13.36
C ASP A 49 -5.10 14.52 -11.88
N ILE A 50 -5.92 13.90 -11.03
CA ILE A 50 -5.68 13.89 -9.59
C ILE A 50 -4.41 13.09 -9.25
N LEU A 51 -4.23 11.90 -9.83
CA LEU A 51 -3.03 11.08 -9.61
C LEU A 51 -1.78 11.77 -10.19
N SER A 52 -1.89 12.43 -11.34
CA SER A 52 -0.78 13.19 -11.94
C SER A 52 -0.32 14.33 -11.03
N HIS A 53 -1.24 15.00 -10.34
CA HIS A 53 -0.92 16.01 -9.34
C HIS A 53 -0.32 15.39 -8.07
N LEU A 54 -0.91 14.31 -7.57
CA LEU A 54 -0.43 13.63 -6.36
C LEU A 54 1.01 13.12 -6.52
N HIS A 55 1.31 12.53 -7.68
CA HIS A 55 2.63 11.98 -8.01
C HIS A 55 3.60 13.03 -8.58
N ALA A 56 3.19 14.29 -8.72
CA ALA A 56 4.05 15.37 -9.19
C ALA A 56 5.11 15.75 -8.15
N HIS A 57 4.76 15.66 -6.86
CA HIS A 57 5.68 15.97 -5.78
C HIS A 57 6.73 14.86 -5.63
N ARG A 58 7.98 15.27 -5.40
CA ARG A 58 9.10 14.36 -5.16
C ARG A 58 9.38 14.29 -3.67
N TRP A 59 9.54 13.07 -3.18
CA TRP A 59 9.83 12.80 -1.78
C TRP A 59 11.19 12.12 -1.66
N ASP A 60 11.81 12.26 -0.50
CA ASP A 60 13.14 11.73 -0.15
C ASP A 60 13.09 10.69 0.99
N HIS A 61 11.88 10.32 1.42
CA HIS A 61 11.62 9.34 2.45
C HIS A 61 10.42 8.46 2.09
N ILE A 62 10.26 7.37 2.82
CA ILE A 62 9.12 6.45 2.81
C ILE A 62 8.49 6.55 4.21
N GLY A 63 7.18 6.73 4.27
CA GLY A 63 6.47 6.89 5.55
C GLY A 63 5.25 7.79 5.47
N GLY A 64 4.81 8.30 6.62
CA GLY A 64 3.72 9.28 6.71
C GLY A 64 4.16 10.69 6.30
N LEU A 65 3.20 11.59 6.15
CA LEU A 65 3.50 13.01 5.94
C LEU A 65 3.92 13.66 7.25
N ASN A 66 5.16 14.15 7.32
CA ASN A 66 5.59 15.07 8.38
C ASN A 66 5.47 16.51 7.87
N LEU A 67 4.61 17.30 8.52
CA LEU A 67 4.39 18.72 8.16
C LEU A 67 5.33 19.67 8.89
N ASP A 68 6.12 19.16 9.84
CA ASP A 68 7.17 19.91 10.53
C ASP A 68 8.54 19.50 9.96
N ASP A 69 9.36 20.47 9.54
CA ASP A 69 10.76 20.29 9.11
C ASP A 69 11.66 19.64 10.18
N THR A 70 11.15 19.46 11.39
CA THR A 70 11.80 18.72 12.46
C THR A 70 11.44 17.24 12.37
N LYS A 71 12.22 16.47 11.60
CA LYS A 71 12.27 14.99 11.49
C LYS A 71 11.86 14.21 12.77
N HIS A 72 10.56 14.11 13.06
CA HIS A 72 10.02 13.38 14.20
C HIS A 72 8.70 12.72 13.82
N GLY A 73 8.72 11.88 12.78
CA GLY A 73 7.77 10.76 12.75
C GLY A 73 7.97 9.92 14.02
N PRO A 74 6.94 9.19 14.51
CA PRO A 74 7.15 8.25 15.60
C PRO A 74 8.32 7.33 15.22
N SER A 75 9.35 7.29 16.07
CA SER A 75 10.46 6.38 15.86
C SER A 75 9.91 4.96 15.67
N ALA A 76 10.66 4.08 15.00
CA ALA A 76 10.25 2.67 14.88
C ALA A 76 9.89 2.03 16.23
N ALA A 77 10.48 2.53 17.33
CA ALA A 77 10.12 2.17 18.70
C ALA A 77 8.76 2.71 19.16
N ALA A 78 8.39 3.94 18.80
CA ALA A 78 7.07 4.52 19.09
C ALA A 78 5.95 3.86 18.27
N ALA A 79 6.19 3.54 17.00
CA ALA A 79 5.25 2.76 16.19
C ALA A 79 5.07 1.33 16.73
N ALA A 80 6.16 0.69 17.17
CA ALA A 80 6.11 -0.62 17.84
C ALA A 80 5.40 -0.58 19.19
N ALA A 81 5.56 0.52 19.95
CA ALA A 81 4.89 0.72 21.24
C ALA A 81 3.39 1.00 21.08
N ALA A 82 2.99 1.79 20.08
CA ALA A 82 1.58 2.06 19.76
C ALA A 82 0.82 0.76 19.40
N ALA A 83 1.47 -0.12 18.64
CA ALA A 83 0.89 -1.41 18.33
C ALA A 83 0.91 -2.41 19.50
N ALA A 84 1.86 -2.28 20.42
CA ALA A 84 1.86 -3.04 21.67
C ALA A 84 0.79 -2.54 22.67
N ALA A 85 0.36 -1.28 22.54
CA ALA A 85 -0.64 -0.64 23.41
C ALA A 85 -2.09 -0.84 22.93
N ALA A 86 -2.32 -1.40 21.75
CA ALA A 86 -3.66 -1.77 21.29
C ALA A 86 -4.21 -2.94 22.14
N THR A 87 -5.04 -2.63 23.14
CA THR A 87 -5.71 -3.62 24.00
C THR A 87 -6.64 -4.56 23.20
N PRO A 88 -6.77 -5.84 23.62
CA PRO A 88 -7.31 -6.90 22.79
C PRO A 88 -8.84 -6.97 22.86
N ALA A 89 -9.50 -6.61 21.77
CA ALA A 89 -10.91 -6.97 21.53
C ALA A 89 -11.09 -7.65 20.18
N LYS A 90 -10.08 -8.39 19.71
CA LYS A 90 -10.16 -9.26 18.55
C LYS A 90 -9.52 -10.61 18.91
N PRO A 91 -10.01 -11.73 18.36
CA PRO A 91 -9.50 -13.06 18.68
C PRO A 91 -7.98 -13.08 18.54
N ALA A 92 -7.31 -13.70 19.52
CA ALA A 92 -5.87 -13.91 19.50
C ALA A 92 -5.45 -14.50 18.13
N GLY A 93 -4.60 -13.77 17.40
CA GLY A 93 -4.04 -14.25 16.13
C GLY A 93 -4.40 -13.46 14.87
N VAL A 94 -5.27 -12.44 14.93
CA VAL A 94 -5.52 -11.56 13.77
C VAL A 94 -4.69 -10.29 13.90
N VAL A 95 -3.55 -10.27 13.22
CA VAL A 95 -2.76 -9.05 13.01
C VAL A 95 -3.53 -8.17 12.02
N ASP A 96 -3.88 -6.96 12.46
CA ASP A 96 -4.43 -5.90 11.64
C ASP A 96 -3.29 -4.91 11.34
N GLU A 97 -3.05 -4.58 10.08
CA GLU A 97 -1.98 -3.66 9.69
C GLU A 97 -2.38 -2.22 10.01
N THR A 98 -2.03 -1.74 11.21
CA THR A 98 -1.92 -0.30 11.50
C THR A 98 -0.51 0.24 11.19
N PHE A 99 0.35 -0.57 10.54
CA PHE A 99 1.81 -0.38 10.53
C PHE A 99 2.39 0.28 9.28
N TRP A 100 1.77 1.36 8.80
CA TRP A 100 2.37 2.15 7.73
C TRP A 100 3.24 3.31 8.24
N GLN A 101 3.40 3.44 9.56
CA GLN A 101 4.25 4.44 10.19
C GLN A 101 5.62 3.86 10.58
N ALA A 102 6.32 3.23 9.62
CA ALA A 102 7.76 3.14 9.77
C ALA A 102 8.30 4.58 9.82
N GLY A 103 9.14 4.92 10.80
CA GLY A 103 9.78 6.23 10.85
C GLY A 103 10.56 6.49 9.56
N ASP A 104 10.67 7.75 9.14
CA ASP A 104 11.20 8.21 7.84
C ASP A 104 12.35 7.33 7.31
N LEU A 105 12.01 6.37 6.43
CA LEU A 105 12.98 5.47 5.84
C LEU A 105 13.44 6.08 4.52
N HIS A 106 14.73 6.34 4.38
CA HIS A 106 15.28 6.89 3.15
C HIS A 106 15.50 5.82 2.06
N LEU A 107 15.37 4.54 2.40
CA LEU A 107 15.74 3.41 1.54
C LEU A 107 14.65 2.34 1.48
N TRP A 108 14.23 1.96 0.28
CA TRP A 108 13.26 0.87 0.06
C TRP A 108 13.73 -0.48 0.62
N PRO A 109 15.00 -0.93 0.43
CA PRO A 109 15.46 -2.18 1.04
C PRO A 109 15.35 -2.21 2.56
N ALA A 110 15.53 -1.07 3.24
CA ALA A 110 15.35 -0.98 4.69
C ALA A 110 13.87 -1.19 5.09
N MET A 111 12.92 -0.67 4.31
CA MET A 111 11.49 -0.92 4.52
C MET A 111 11.17 -2.41 4.38
N VAL A 112 11.65 -3.04 3.31
CA VAL A 112 11.45 -4.47 3.02
C VAL A 112 12.04 -5.32 4.16
N ALA A 113 13.27 -5.05 4.58
CA ALA A 113 13.90 -5.76 5.70
C ALA A 113 13.10 -5.59 7.01
N GLY A 114 12.52 -4.40 7.24
CA GLY A 114 11.60 -4.16 8.35
C GLY A 114 10.38 -5.08 8.33
N TYR A 115 9.71 -5.19 7.17
CA TYR A 115 8.59 -6.10 7.00
C TYR A 115 8.99 -7.57 7.20
N VAL A 116 10.10 -8.01 6.61
CA VAL A 116 10.57 -9.40 6.76
C VAL A 116 10.84 -9.73 8.23
N ARG A 117 11.52 -8.86 8.97
CA ARG A 117 11.78 -9.06 10.41
C ARG A 117 10.49 -9.12 11.22
N HIS A 118 9.49 -8.31 10.88
CA HIS A 118 8.17 -8.36 11.50
C HIS A 118 7.50 -9.72 11.27
N TYR A 119 7.48 -10.22 10.03
CA TYR A 119 6.88 -11.51 9.71
C TYR A 119 7.65 -12.69 10.31
N VAL A 120 8.99 -12.63 10.37
CA VAL A 120 9.82 -13.60 11.10
C VAL A 120 9.42 -13.66 12.57
N ARG A 121 9.20 -12.50 13.21
CA ARG A 121 8.69 -12.46 14.58
C ARG A 121 7.31 -13.12 14.69
N LEU A 122 6.40 -12.88 13.76
CA LEU A 122 5.08 -13.53 13.75
C LEU A 122 5.18 -15.06 13.60
N ILE A 123 6.07 -15.56 12.74
CA ILE A 123 6.35 -17.00 12.57
C ILE A 123 6.83 -17.62 13.89
N GLY A 124 7.64 -16.89 14.65
CA GLY A 124 8.10 -17.33 15.97
C GLY A 124 7.01 -17.37 17.04
N LEU A 125 5.99 -16.51 16.93
CA LEU A 125 4.93 -16.37 17.93
C LEU A 125 3.69 -17.25 17.66
N HIS A 126 3.35 -17.50 16.40
CA HIS A 126 2.07 -18.11 16.04
C HIS A 126 2.23 -19.58 15.59
N ASP A 127 1.54 -20.51 16.26
CA ASP A 127 1.69 -21.94 15.98
C ASP A 127 1.18 -22.36 14.60
N SER A 128 0.17 -21.68 14.05
CA SER A 128 -0.29 -21.94 12.68
C SER A 128 0.78 -21.65 11.61
N LEU A 129 1.85 -20.90 11.97
CA LEU A 129 2.96 -20.58 11.09
C LEU A 129 4.18 -21.49 11.32
N ALA A 130 4.06 -22.53 12.14
CA ALA A 130 5.18 -23.42 12.48
C ALA A 130 5.88 -24.02 11.25
N LEU A 131 5.14 -24.25 10.15
CA LEU A 131 5.67 -24.75 8.89
C LEU A 131 6.71 -23.83 8.23
N LEU A 132 6.71 -22.53 8.54
CA LEU A 132 7.66 -21.55 8.01
C LEU A 132 8.90 -21.39 8.89
N ARG A 133 8.94 -21.98 10.10
CA ARG A 133 10.08 -21.84 11.02
C ARG A 133 11.40 -22.32 10.39
N GLY A 134 11.34 -23.32 9.51
CA GLY A 134 12.50 -23.80 8.76
C GLY A 134 13.05 -22.80 7.72
N ASP A 135 12.23 -21.86 7.27
CA ASP A 135 12.63 -20.84 6.28
C ASP A 135 13.19 -19.57 6.94
N VAL A 136 13.03 -19.41 8.26
CA VAL A 136 13.47 -18.22 9.01
C VAL A 136 14.94 -17.87 8.77
N PRO A 137 15.92 -18.80 8.82
CA PRO A 137 17.31 -18.46 8.57
C PRO A 137 17.54 -17.81 7.18
N ARG A 138 16.80 -18.25 6.15
CA ARG A 138 16.89 -17.69 4.79
C ARG A 138 16.27 -16.29 4.72
N LEU A 139 15.13 -16.09 5.41
CA LEU A 139 14.48 -14.79 5.52
C LEU A 139 15.35 -13.76 6.25
N GLU A 140 16.03 -14.16 7.32
CA GLU A 140 16.97 -13.30 8.04
C GLU A 140 18.21 -12.97 7.22
N ALA A 141 18.77 -13.96 6.51
CA ALA A 141 19.89 -13.77 5.59
C ALA A 141 19.52 -12.79 4.46
N PHE A 142 18.32 -12.94 3.86
CA PHE A 142 17.78 -12.01 2.88
C PHE A 142 17.70 -10.58 3.42
N ALA A 143 17.07 -10.39 4.58
CA ALA A 143 16.91 -9.07 5.19
C ALA A 143 18.27 -8.40 5.51
N ALA A 144 19.27 -9.19 5.91
CA ALA A 144 20.63 -8.69 6.10
C ALA A 144 21.28 -8.30 4.76
N GLN A 145 21.16 -9.16 3.75
CA GLN A 145 21.80 -8.95 2.46
C GLN A 145 21.29 -7.69 1.73
N ILE A 146 19.97 -7.48 1.68
CA ILE A 146 19.40 -6.31 0.98
C ILE A 146 19.73 -4.98 1.68
N THR A 147 20.11 -5.02 2.97
CA THR A 147 20.49 -3.81 3.73
C THR A 147 21.99 -3.56 3.78
N GLN A 148 22.83 -4.53 3.38
CA GLN A 148 24.29 -4.41 3.37
C GLN A 148 24.85 -3.88 2.04
N GLN A 149 24.03 -3.68 1.01
CA GLN A 149 24.49 -3.16 -0.27
C GLN A 149 24.82 -1.64 -0.17
N PRO A 150 26.00 -1.18 -0.61
CA PRO A 150 26.45 0.21 -0.44
C PRO A 150 25.70 1.23 -1.31
N GLU A 151 25.44 2.42 -0.76
CA GLU A 151 24.84 3.60 -1.41
C GLU A 151 25.80 4.32 -2.39
N PRO A 152 25.30 5.02 -3.45
CA PRO A 152 23.91 5.27 -3.83
C PRO A 152 23.46 4.56 -5.12
N ALA A 153 24.04 3.40 -5.44
CA ALA A 153 23.82 2.68 -6.70
C ALA A 153 23.31 1.25 -6.50
N THR A 154 22.54 0.98 -5.44
CA THR A 154 21.90 -0.33 -5.32
C THR A 154 20.81 -0.43 -6.38
N GLN A 155 20.87 -1.44 -7.24
CA GLN A 155 19.81 -1.75 -8.22
C GLN A 155 18.42 -1.91 -7.57
N LEU A 156 18.38 -2.10 -6.24
CA LEU A 156 17.18 -2.25 -5.43
C LEU A 156 16.55 -0.91 -5.00
N GLY A 157 17.34 0.10 -4.66
CA GLY A 157 16.85 1.44 -4.27
C GLY A 157 16.95 2.49 -5.38
N GLY A 158 17.86 2.31 -6.33
CA GLY A 158 18.16 3.25 -7.40
C GLY A 158 17.07 3.33 -8.46
N GLY A 159 16.70 4.55 -8.84
CA GLY A 159 15.86 4.83 -10.02
C GLY A 159 14.34 4.87 -9.79
N SER A 160 13.83 4.41 -8.64
CA SER A 160 12.40 4.53 -8.32
C SER A 160 12.12 5.84 -7.59
N ALA A 161 11.25 6.68 -8.15
CA ALA A 161 10.76 7.85 -7.45
C ALA A 161 9.92 7.44 -6.22
N PHE A 162 9.93 8.27 -5.17
CA PHE A 162 8.97 8.15 -4.08
C PHE A 162 7.77 9.06 -4.36
N VAL A 163 6.57 8.53 -4.17
CA VAL A 163 5.29 9.21 -4.45
C VAL A 163 4.36 9.09 -3.25
N PHE A 164 3.54 10.11 -3.02
CA PHE A 164 2.48 10.02 -2.04
C PHE A 164 1.31 9.23 -2.63
N ALA A 165 0.91 8.15 -1.96
CA ALA A 165 -0.10 7.23 -2.43
C ALA A 165 -1.19 7.03 -1.39
N HIS A 166 -2.45 6.99 -1.85
CA HIS A 166 -3.60 6.68 -1.00
C HIS A 166 -3.64 5.22 -0.54
N LYS A 167 -3.10 4.30 -1.36
CA LYS A 167 -3.00 2.84 -1.13
C LYS A 167 -4.32 2.06 -0.97
N ASP A 168 -5.45 2.74 -0.96
CA ASP A 168 -6.79 2.14 -0.95
C ASP A 168 -7.79 2.89 -1.86
N LEU A 169 -7.33 3.27 -3.06
CA LEU A 169 -8.08 4.13 -3.98
C LEU A 169 -9.13 3.36 -4.80
N HIS A 170 -10.11 2.75 -4.14
CA HIS A 170 -11.26 2.11 -4.79
C HIS A 170 -12.48 3.04 -4.89
N PHE A 171 -13.53 2.64 -5.61
CA PHE A 171 -14.70 3.49 -5.86
C PHE A 171 -15.55 3.81 -4.61
N ALA A 172 -15.48 3.02 -3.55
CA ALA A 172 -16.14 3.40 -2.29
C ALA A 172 -15.44 4.56 -1.56
N ASN A 173 -14.19 4.87 -1.89
CA ASN A 173 -13.38 5.94 -1.28
C ASN A 173 -13.39 7.22 -2.14
N GLN A 174 -14.36 7.34 -3.04
CA GLN A 174 -14.47 8.46 -3.98
C GLN A 174 -15.92 8.94 -4.05
N LEU A 175 -16.16 10.21 -3.76
CA LEU A 175 -17.47 10.83 -3.92
C LEU A 175 -17.61 11.44 -5.31
N HIS A 176 -18.80 11.30 -5.89
CA HIS A 176 -19.15 11.81 -7.20
C HIS A 176 -20.50 12.53 -7.16
N ALA A 177 -20.55 13.71 -7.81
CA ALA A 177 -21.76 14.47 -8.03
C ALA A 177 -21.64 15.30 -9.30
N ALA A 178 -22.73 15.40 -10.07
CA ALA A 178 -22.82 16.26 -11.26
C ALA A 178 -21.64 16.09 -12.24
N GLY A 179 -21.26 14.82 -12.52
CA GLY A 179 -20.18 14.48 -13.45
C GLY A 179 -18.77 14.72 -12.91
N ARG A 180 -18.61 15.03 -11.61
CA ARG A 180 -17.32 15.36 -11.00
C ARG A 180 -17.02 14.52 -9.78
N ILE A 181 -15.75 14.13 -9.63
CA ILE A 181 -15.22 13.65 -8.35
C ILE A 181 -15.13 14.84 -7.41
N THR A 182 -15.83 14.76 -6.29
CA THR A 182 -15.95 15.86 -5.31
C THR A 182 -15.05 15.66 -4.09
N ALA A 183 -14.68 14.42 -3.78
CA ALA A 183 -13.74 14.09 -2.71
C ALA A 183 -13.12 12.70 -2.89
N MET A 184 -11.88 12.57 -2.40
CA MET A 184 -11.24 11.29 -2.07
C MET A 184 -11.25 11.15 -0.55
N LEU A 185 -11.77 10.02 -0.08
CA LEU A 185 -12.01 9.73 1.34
C LEU A 185 -11.04 8.67 1.84
N ASP A 186 -10.93 8.55 3.16
CA ASP A 186 -10.28 7.41 3.80
C ASP A 186 -8.77 7.28 3.51
N TRP A 187 -8.03 8.32 3.90
CA TRP A 187 -6.57 8.40 3.73
C TRP A 187 -5.80 7.63 4.82
N GLU A 188 -6.43 6.75 5.60
CA GLU A 188 -5.80 6.09 6.76
C GLU A 188 -4.58 5.22 6.40
N PHE A 189 -4.57 4.68 5.17
CA PHE A 189 -3.44 3.91 4.65
C PHE A 189 -2.45 4.73 3.84
N ALA A 190 -2.69 6.03 3.68
CA ALA A 190 -1.88 6.86 2.82
C ALA A 190 -0.45 7.04 3.34
N GLY A 191 0.49 7.24 2.42
CA GLY A 191 1.88 7.46 2.77
C GLY A 191 2.75 7.63 1.53
N VAL A 192 3.96 8.12 1.75
CA VAL A 192 5.00 8.15 0.76
C VAL A 192 5.58 6.74 0.59
N VAL A 193 5.61 6.26 -0.65
CA VAL A 193 6.06 4.92 -1.00
C VAL A 193 6.92 4.93 -2.26
N PRO A 194 7.75 3.90 -2.50
CA PRO A 194 8.30 3.63 -3.82
C PRO A 194 7.19 3.61 -4.87
N ALA A 195 7.41 4.29 -5.99
CA ALA A 195 6.39 4.44 -7.04
C ALA A 195 5.74 3.11 -7.47
N PRO A 196 6.44 1.97 -7.59
CA PRO A 196 5.79 0.69 -7.90
C PRO A 196 4.74 0.23 -6.88
N LEU A 197 4.83 0.73 -5.65
CA LEU A 197 3.98 0.37 -4.53
C LEU A 197 2.80 1.32 -4.33
N TRP A 198 2.55 2.26 -5.25
CA TRP A 198 1.45 3.22 -5.16
C TRP A 198 0.05 2.56 -5.03
N ASN A 199 -0.09 1.33 -5.54
CA ASN A 199 -1.32 0.55 -5.53
C ASN A 199 -1.09 -0.89 -5.00
N THR A 200 -0.39 -1.04 -3.88
CA THR A 200 -0.02 -2.34 -3.27
C THR A 200 -1.20 -3.25 -2.95
N ARG A 201 -2.30 -2.73 -2.40
CA ARG A 201 -3.52 -3.52 -2.18
C ARG A 201 -4.28 -3.85 -3.47
N ARG A 202 -3.78 -3.34 -4.60
CA ARG A 202 -4.41 -3.39 -5.91
C ARG A 202 -5.86 -2.91 -5.84
N ALA A 203 -6.22 -2.01 -4.92
CA ALA A 203 -7.60 -1.57 -4.73
C ALA A 203 -8.10 -0.67 -5.87
N PHE A 204 -7.17 -0.09 -6.63
CA PHE A 204 -7.49 0.88 -7.68
C PHE A 204 -8.61 0.43 -8.63
N LEU A 205 -9.62 1.29 -8.79
CA LEU A 205 -10.82 1.10 -9.62
C LEU A 205 -11.69 -0.12 -9.25
N TRP A 206 -11.47 -0.76 -8.10
CA TRP A 206 -12.39 -1.78 -7.61
C TRP A 206 -13.73 -1.14 -7.21
N ASN A 207 -14.82 -1.79 -7.57
CA ASN A 207 -16.18 -1.31 -7.31
C ASN A 207 -16.73 -1.75 -5.94
N ALA A 208 -15.86 -2.26 -5.03
CA ALA A 208 -16.21 -2.76 -3.71
C ALA A 208 -17.21 -3.94 -3.69
N ARG A 209 -17.32 -4.68 -4.80
CA ARG A 209 -18.18 -5.87 -4.89
C ARG A 209 -17.35 -7.15 -5.09
N PRO A 210 -17.68 -8.26 -4.40
CA PRO A 210 -16.99 -9.53 -4.57
C PRO A 210 -17.38 -10.21 -5.89
N GLY A 211 -16.61 -11.23 -6.30
CA GLY A 211 -16.92 -12.09 -7.45
C GLY A 211 -16.07 -11.83 -8.69
N GLU A 212 -15.92 -12.87 -9.52
CA GLU A 212 -15.04 -12.85 -10.70
C GLU A 212 -15.45 -11.80 -11.74
N GLU A 213 -16.75 -11.57 -11.92
CA GLU A 213 -17.25 -10.55 -12.83
C GLU A 213 -16.77 -9.14 -12.45
N ASN A 214 -16.79 -8.81 -11.16
CA ASN A 214 -16.33 -7.52 -10.64
C ASN A 214 -14.81 -7.37 -10.77
N LEU A 215 -14.07 -8.46 -10.59
CA LEU A 215 -12.62 -8.49 -10.85
C LEU A 215 -12.32 -8.30 -12.35
N ALA A 216 -13.08 -8.93 -13.24
CA ALA A 216 -12.94 -8.75 -14.68
C ALA A 216 -13.31 -7.32 -15.11
N ALA A 217 -14.37 -6.74 -14.53
CA ALA A 217 -14.74 -5.35 -14.77
C ALA A 217 -13.64 -4.37 -14.34
N LYS A 218 -13.06 -4.58 -13.16
CA LYS A 218 -11.89 -3.82 -12.70
C LYS A 218 -10.71 -3.94 -13.66
N ARG A 219 -10.36 -5.14 -14.15
CA ARG A 219 -9.28 -5.32 -15.14
C ARG A 219 -9.54 -4.53 -16.41
N ARG A 220 -10.78 -4.54 -16.92
CA ARG A 220 -11.18 -3.73 -18.08
C ARG A 220 -11.06 -2.23 -17.81
N LEU A 221 -11.47 -1.76 -16.62
CA LEU A 221 -11.32 -0.36 -16.24
C LEU A 221 -9.87 0.08 -16.11
N VAL A 222 -9.00 -0.77 -15.56
CA VAL A 222 -7.55 -0.49 -15.49
C VAL A 222 -6.96 -0.39 -16.89
N ALA A 223 -7.28 -1.33 -17.79
CA ALA A 223 -6.82 -1.25 -19.18
C ALA A 223 -7.31 0.04 -19.86
N ARG A 224 -8.60 0.40 -19.67
CA ARG A 224 -9.15 1.65 -20.19
C ARG A 224 -8.45 2.88 -19.60
N PHE A 225 -8.14 2.89 -18.31
CA PHE A 225 -7.38 3.96 -17.67
C PHE A 225 -6.01 4.14 -18.33
N GLU A 226 -5.28 3.04 -18.57
CA GLU A 226 -3.98 3.11 -19.25
C GLU A 226 -4.10 3.64 -20.69
N ASP A 227 -5.10 3.18 -21.44
CA ASP A 227 -5.37 3.66 -22.79
C ASP A 227 -5.65 5.17 -22.80
N ARG A 228 -6.42 5.65 -21.82
CA ARG A 228 -6.70 7.09 -21.66
C ARG A 228 -5.46 7.89 -21.29
N VAL A 229 -4.59 7.36 -20.42
CA VAL A 229 -3.29 7.99 -20.13
C VAL A 229 -2.46 8.13 -21.41
N ARG A 230 -2.36 7.06 -22.22
CA ARG A 230 -1.63 7.10 -23.50
C ARG A 230 -2.25 8.09 -24.49
N ALA A 231 -3.59 8.15 -24.55
CA ALA A 231 -4.32 9.03 -25.45
C ALA A 231 -4.09 10.53 -25.18
N ARG A 232 -3.63 10.90 -23.98
CA ARG A 232 -3.25 12.29 -23.67
C ARG A 232 -2.00 12.75 -24.41
N ASN A 233 -1.17 11.83 -24.91
CA ASN A 233 0.10 12.12 -25.57
C ASN A 233 1.02 13.04 -24.74
N ASP A 234 0.92 12.96 -23.41
CA ASP A 234 1.76 13.69 -22.47
C ASP A 234 2.81 12.73 -21.89
N PRO A 235 4.10 12.89 -22.24
CA PRO A 235 5.16 12.02 -21.76
C PRO A 235 5.38 12.13 -20.25
N VAL A 236 5.09 13.28 -19.64
CA VAL A 236 5.22 13.47 -18.18
C VAL A 236 4.14 12.69 -17.45
N VAL A 237 2.90 12.75 -17.92
CA VAL A 237 1.78 11.99 -17.34
C VAL A 237 1.99 10.49 -17.55
N THR A 238 2.43 10.08 -18.74
CA THR A 238 2.76 8.68 -19.06
C THR A 238 3.85 8.15 -18.14
N GLU A 239 4.91 8.93 -17.93
CA GLU A 239 5.99 8.57 -17.01
C GLU A 239 5.51 8.42 -15.57
N ARG A 240 4.72 9.38 -15.08
CA ARG A 240 4.23 9.38 -13.69
C ARG A 240 3.26 8.24 -13.37
N LEU A 241 2.49 7.78 -14.34
CA LEU A 241 1.36 6.87 -14.10
C LEU A 241 1.50 5.49 -14.72
N LEU A 242 2.38 5.30 -15.71
CA LEU A 242 2.52 4.02 -16.41
C LEU A 242 3.93 3.42 -16.37
N THR A 243 4.96 4.18 -16.75
CA THR A 243 6.34 3.64 -16.86
C THR A 243 7.12 3.79 -15.56
N GLY A 244 7.09 4.96 -14.92
CA GLY A 244 7.80 5.24 -13.66
C GLY A 244 7.20 4.55 -12.42
N VAL A 245 6.05 3.91 -12.55
CA VAL A 245 5.42 3.08 -11.50
C VAL A 245 5.69 1.58 -11.70
N ARG A 246 6.62 1.20 -12.58
CA ARG A 246 7.04 -0.19 -12.77
C ARG A 246 8.30 -0.46 -11.97
N PHE A 247 8.51 -1.72 -11.59
CA PHE A 247 9.81 -2.16 -11.08
C PHE A 247 10.88 -1.89 -12.12
N ALA A 248 11.98 -1.26 -11.69
CA ALA A 248 13.10 -0.91 -12.54
C ALA A 248 13.99 -2.12 -12.85
N SER A 249 13.93 -3.18 -12.04
CA SER A 249 14.71 -4.39 -12.23
C SER A 249 13.99 -5.67 -11.76
N PRO A 250 14.39 -6.85 -12.26
CA PRO A 250 13.90 -8.13 -11.75
C PRO A 250 14.18 -8.34 -10.26
N GLU A 251 15.27 -7.79 -9.73
CA GLU A 251 15.62 -7.86 -8.32
C GLU A 251 14.66 -7.04 -7.46
N GLN A 252 14.19 -5.87 -7.92
CA GLN A 252 13.14 -5.12 -7.22
C GLN A 252 11.82 -5.91 -7.16
N ASP A 253 11.43 -6.54 -8.29
CA ASP A 253 10.23 -7.38 -8.36
C ASP A 253 10.37 -8.58 -7.41
N ALA A 254 11.50 -9.29 -7.43
CA ALA A 254 11.79 -10.40 -6.53
C ALA A 254 11.79 -9.96 -5.05
N MET A 255 12.41 -8.82 -4.73
CA MET A 255 12.44 -8.27 -3.37
C MET A 255 11.02 -8.01 -2.86
N GLN A 256 10.16 -7.40 -3.68
CA GLN A 256 8.78 -7.13 -3.29
C GLN A 256 7.94 -8.42 -3.23
N ALA A 257 8.17 -9.37 -4.14
CA ALA A 257 7.49 -10.65 -4.15
C ALA A 257 7.72 -11.44 -2.84
N VAL A 258 8.94 -11.43 -2.29
CA VAL A 258 9.21 -12.02 -0.96
C VAL A 258 8.26 -11.46 0.09
N VAL A 259 8.11 -10.14 0.17
CA VAL A 259 7.23 -9.48 1.16
C VAL A 259 5.77 -9.78 0.89
N ASP A 260 5.32 -9.69 -0.37
CA ASP A 260 3.92 -9.91 -0.74
C ASP A 260 3.46 -11.33 -0.39
N TYR A 261 4.26 -12.35 -0.70
CA TYR A 261 3.92 -13.74 -0.38
C TYR A 261 4.10 -14.06 1.10
N LEU A 262 5.15 -13.55 1.76
CA LEU A 262 5.33 -13.72 3.19
C LEU A 262 4.16 -13.10 3.97
N ARG A 263 3.70 -11.91 3.58
CA ARG A 263 2.49 -11.28 4.09
C ARG A 263 1.26 -12.13 3.84
N ALA A 264 1.03 -12.56 2.60
CA ALA A 264 -0.14 -13.37 2.27
C ALA A 264 -0.21 -14.64 3.11
N ILE A 265 0.92 -15.33 3.33
CA ILE A 265 0.97 -16.52 4.17
C ILE A 265 0.71 -16.17 5.64
N THR A 266 1.42 -15.18 6.18
CA THR A 266 1.35 -14.82 7.61
C THR A 266 0.02 -14.18 8.01
N GLU A 267 -0.72 -13.55 7.10
CA GLU A 267 -2.05 -13.01 7.37
C GLU A 267 -3.18 -14.01 7.14
N VAL A 268 -3.07 -14.87 6.12
CA VAL A 268 -4.18 -15.75 5.71
C VAL A 268 -4.18 -17.05 6.48
N VAL A 269 -3.03 -17.69 6.69
CA VAL A 269 -2.94 -18.99 7.37
C VAL A 269 -3.50 -18.94 8.80
N PRO A 270 -3.20 -17.94 9.64
CA PRO A 270 -3.79 -17.84 10.98
C PRO A 270 -5.31 -17.69 10.99
N ARG A 271 -5.91 -17.17 9.91
CA ARG A 271 -7.36 -16.92 9.83
C ARG A 271 -8.17 -18.15 9.43
N GLY A 272 -7.51 -19.27 9.13
CA GLY A 272 -8.15 -20.50 8.68
C GLY A 272 -8.70 -20.36 7.27
N GLY A 273 -7.99 -20.87 6.28
CA GLY A 273 -8.42 -20.87 4.89
C GLY A 273 -7.25 -20.87 3.92
N ARG A 274 -7.53 -21.25 2.66
CA ARG A 274 -6.56 -21.21 1.54
C ARG A 274 -5.32 -22.11 1.72
N ASP A 275 -5.40 -23.16 2.52
CA ASP A 275 -4.30 -24.14 2.69
C ASP A 275 -3.82 -24.74 1.37
N HIS A 276 -4.72 -24.87 0.38
CA HIS A 276 -4.40 -25.39 -0.95
C HIS A 276 -3.47 -24.46 -1.78
N VAL A 277 -3.41 -23.15 -1.50
CA VAL A 277 -2.49 -22.22 -2.20
C VAL A 277 -1.20 -21.95 -1.42
N LEU A 278 -1.14 -22.33 -0.14
CA LEU A 278 0.04 -22.14 0.70
C LEU A 278 1.34 -22.73 0.09
N PRO A 279 1.35 -23.97 -0.46
CA PRO A 279 2.55 -24.51 -1.10
C PRO A 279 3.04 -23.61 -2.24
N ALA A 280 2.13 -23.18 -3.12
CA ALA A 280 2.48 -22.32 -4.27
C ALA A 280 3.00 -20.94 -3.83
N TRP A 281 2.42 -20.34 -2.80
CA TRP A 281 2.89 -19.07 -2.24
C TRP A 281 4.28 -19.21 -1.61
N ARG A 282 4.51 -20.28 -0.85
CA ARG A 282 5.81 -20.57 -0.26
C ARG A 282 6.86 -20.81 -1.33
N ASP A 283 6.55 -21.61 -2.35
CA ASP A 283 7.48 -21.89 -3.46
C ASP A 283 7.86 -20.60 -4.20
N THR A 284 6.89 -19.72 -4.43
CA THR A 284 7.16 -18.42 -5.09
C THR A 284 8.05 -17.55 -4.20
N MET A 285 7.75 -17.45 -2.90
CA MET A 285 8.59 -16.73 -1.94
C MET A 285 10.04 -17.28 -1.93
N LEU A 286 10.21 -18.60 -1.89
CA LEU A 286 11.53 -19.24 -1.88
C LEU A 286 12.29 -19.05 -3.20
N ALA A 287 11.59 -19.05 -4.34
CA ALA A 287 12.18 -18.75 -5.63
C ALA A 287 12.65 -17.28 -5.71
N SER A 288 11.88 -16.34 -5.17
CA SER A 288 12.28 -14.93 -5.08
C SER A 288 13.46 -14.71 -4.14
N LEU A 289 13.55 -15.45 -3.02
CA LEU A 289 14.73 -15.45 -2.15
C LEU A 289 15.99 -15.93 -2.88
N ALA A 290 15.86 -16.96 -3.73
CA ALA A 290 16.99 -17.51 -4.47
C ALA A 290 17.64 -16.51 -5.44
N THR A 291 16.92 -15.49 -5.91
CA THR A 291 17.48 -14.37 -6.68
C THR A 291 18.57 -13.61 -5.92
N PHE A 292 18.53 -13.66 -4.59
CA PHE A 292 19.53 -13.06 -3.70
C PHE A 292 20.58 -14.09 -3.26
N GLY A 293 20.51 -15.35 -3.68
CA GLY A 293 21.48 -16.37 -3.27
C GLY A 293 21.29 -16.87 -1.83
N VAL A 294 20.07 -16.74 -1.31
CA VAL A 294 19.66 -17.21 0.03
C VAL A 294 18.55 -18.25 -0.04
#